data_AF-A0A969M7G3-F1
#
_entry.id   AF-A0A969M7G3-F1
#
_cell.length_a   1.000
_cell.length_b   1.000
_cell.length_c   1.000
_cell.angle_alpha   90.00
_cell.angle_beta   90.00
_cell.angle_gamma   90.00
#
_symmetry.space_group_name_H-M   'P 1'
#
loop_
_entity.id
_entity.type
_entity.pdbx_description
1 polymer ?
#
loop_
_entity_poly.entity_id
_entity_poly.type
_entity_poly.pdbx_seq_one_letter_code
_entity_poly.pdbx_strand_id
1 'polypeptide(L)'
;MTSKAPSALLPTYARADLAFASGEGAWLTALDGQRYLDFGSGVAVVSLGHAHPHLVAALTEQASRLWHVSNLYRIPEGERLAARLVAATFADVAVSGRHQGRPQLAALMRAARQREIGCVLVWKFDRFARSTRHLLEALAEFDYLGVRFVSVQDQIDTASPMGRAMFTIIGAMAELSRR
;
A
#
# COMPACT_ATOMS: atom_id res chain seq x y z
N MET A 1 -24.08 -8.38 37.97
CA MET A 1 -24.08 -8.79 36.56
C MET A 1 -25.14 -7.98 35.83
N THR A 2 -24.78 -6.84 35.25
CA THR A 2 -25.70 -6.04 34.45
C THR A 2 -25.85 -6.68 33.07
N SER A 3 -27.04 -7.20 32.80
CA SER A 3 -27.45 -7.75 31.50
C SER A 3 -27.19 -6.71 30.41
N LYS A 4 -26.23 -6.98 29.51
CA LYS A 4 -25.94 -6.12 28.36
C LYS A 4 -27.07 -6.31 27.35
N ALA A 5 -27.79 -5.23 27.02
CA ALA A 5 -28.90 -5.28 26.08
C ALA A 5 -28.49 -5.97 24.76
N PRO A 6 -29.38 -6.74 24.12
CA PRO A 6 -29.04 -7.44 22.89
C PRO A 6 -28.61 -6.45 21.80
N SER A 7 -27.45 -6.70 21.23
CA SER A 7 -26.87 -5.90 20.15
C SER A 7 -27.60 -6.17 18.83
N ALA A 8 -27.95 -5.11 18.09
CA ALA A 8 -28.46 -5.21 16.73
C ALA A 8 -27.36 -5.54 15.69
N LEU A 9 -26.08 -5.53 16.10
CA LEU A 9 -24.96 -5.91 15.25
C LEU A 9 -24.76 -7.42 15.22
N LEU A 10 -24.35 -7.94 14.05
CA LEU A 10 -23.91 -9.33 13.92
C LEU A 10 -22.73 -9.62 14.87
N PRO A 11 -22.68 -10.81 15.50
CA PRO A 11 -21.67 -11.17 16.48
C PRO A 11 -20.35 -11.63 15.81
N THR A 12 -19.78 -10.80 14.93
CA THR A 12 -18.57 -11.12 14.16
C THR A 12 -17.26 -10.71 14.84
N TYR A 13 -17.31 -9.98 15.96
CA TYR A 13 -16.13 -9.46 16.67
C TYR A 13 -16.22 -9.67 18.18
N ALA A 14 -15.10 -10.08 18.78
CA ALA A 14 -14.91 -10.10 20.23
C ALA A 14 -14.52 -8.70 20.74
N ARG A 15 -15.52 -7.84 20.95
CA ARG A 15 -15.29 -6.44 21.36
C ARG A 15 -14.92 -6.34 22.84
N ALA A 16 -13.91 -5.52 23.15
CA ALA A 16 -13.67 -5.09 24.53
C ALA A 16 -14.86 -4.29 25.07
N ASP A 17 -15.12 -4.36 26.37
CA ASP A 17 -16.13 -3.54 27.03
C ASP A 17 -15.59 -2.13 27.33
N LEU A 18 -15.19 -1.44 26.26
CA LEU A 18 -14.59 -0.12 26.28
C LEU A 18 -15.16 0.70 25.13
N ALA A 19 -15.60 1.92 25.43
CA ALA A 19 -16.19 2.83 24.45
C ALA A 19 -15.63 4.25 24.65
N PHE A 20 -15.41 4.95 23.54
CA PHE A 20 -14.80 6.28 23.51
C PHE A 20 -15.80 7.35 23.08
N ALA A 21 -15.80 8.48 23.78
CA ALA A 21 -16.62 9.65 23.51
C ALA A 21 -15.95 10.60 22.49
N SER A 22 -14.63 10.75 22.58
CA SER A 22 -13.87 11.69 21.77
C SER A 22 -12.39 11.27 21.65
N GLY A 23 -11.70 11.87 20.69
CA GLY A 23 -10.25 11.72 20.52
C GLY A 23 -9.61 12.99 19.97
N GLU A 24 -8.37 13.23 20.37
CA GLU A 24 -7.54 14.35 19.92
C GLU A 24 -6.08 13.91 19.86
N GLY A 25 -5.46 14.02 18.68
CA GLY A 25 -4.09 13.55 18.47
C GLY A 25 -3.98 12.06 18.78
N ALA A 26 -3.05 11.69 19.66
CA ALA A 26 -2.88 10.30 20.11
C ALA A 26 -3.75 9.92 21.33
N TRP A 27 -4.65 10.79 21.79
CA TRP A 27 -5.44 10.56 23.00
C TRP A 27 -6.89 10.26 22.69
N LEU A 28 -7.47 9.34 23.46
CA LEU A 28 -8.89 9.02 23.49
C LEU A 28 -9.47 9.30 24.88
N THR A 29 -10.72 9.74 24.92
CA THR A 29 -11.49 9.90 26.17
C THR A 29 -12.63 8.90 26.15
N ALA A 30 -12.67 8.00 27.12
CA ALA A 30 -13.72 7.01 27.29
C ALA A 30 -15.04 7.63 27.75
N LEU A 31 -16.15 6.88 27.61
CA LEU A 31 -17.48 7.35 28.05
C LEU A 31 -17.55 7.63 29.57
N ASP A 32 -16.70 6.98 30.36
CA ASP A 32 -16.54 7.22 31.80
C ASP A 32 -15.63 8.41 32.13
N GLY A 33 -15.09 9.09 31.11
CA GLY A 33 -14.18 10.23 31.23
C GLY A 33 -12.70 9.87 31.34
N GLN A 34 -12.33 8.58 31.45
CA GLN A 34 -10.93 8.18 31.54
C GLN A 34 -10.19 8.41 30.21
N ARG A 35 -8.96 8.93 30.29
CA ARG A 35 -8.11 9.18 29.12
C ARG A 35 -7.17 8.01 28.84
N TYR A 36 -6.99 7.70 27.57
CA TYR A 36 -6.16 6.61 27.06
C TYR A 36 -5.20 7.16 26.00
N LEU A 37 -3.94 6.74 26.06
CA LEU A 37 -2.97 6.94 24.97
C LEU A 37 -3.17 5.81 23.94
N ASP A 38 -3.46 6.19 22.70
CA ASP A 38 -3.82 5.27 21.62
C ASP A 38 -2.58 4.79 20.85
N PHE A 39 -2.16 3.56 21.14
CA PHE A 39 -1.18 2.82 20.32
C PHE A 39 -1.84 1.82 19.35
N GLY A 40 -3.17 1.73 19.35
CA GLY A 40 -3.92 0.91 18.41
C GLY A 40 -4.16 1.64 17.08
N SER A 41 -4.35 2.96 17.10
CA SER A 41 -4.63 3.83 15.95
C SER A 41 -5.73 3.31 15.03
N GLY A 42 -6.70 2.58 15.58
CA GLY A 42 -7.76 1.92 14.83
C GLY A 42 -7.23 0.89 13.82
N VAL A 43 -6.21 0.11 14.17
CA VAL A 43 -5.48 -0.79 13.25
C VAL A 43 -4.74 0.00 12.17
N ALA A 44 -3.88 0.92 12.59
CA ALA A 44 -3.04 1.75 11.72
C ALA A 44 -3.80 2.70 10.76
N VAL A 45 -5.07 2.99 11.05
CA VAL A 45 -5.92 3.86 10.22
C VAL A 45 -5.71 5.33 10.55
N VAL A 46 -5.68 5.68 11.83
CA VAL A 46 -5.64 7.07 12.30
C VAL A 46 -4.19 7.56 12.40
N SER A 47 -3.49 7.56 11.27
CA SER A 47 -2.05 7.84 11.18
C SER A 47 -1.65 9.27 11.52
N LEU A 48 -2.58 10.23 11.43
CA LEU A 48 -2.37 11.64 11.79
C LEU A 48 -3.00 12.02 13.15
N GLY A 49 -3.45 11.02 13.92
CA GLY A 49 -4.17 11.25 15.17
C GLY A 49 -5.65 11.61 14.96
N HIS A 50 -6.41 11.46 16.04
CA HIS A 50 -7.85 11.71 16.09
C HIS A 50 -8.15 13.20 15.94
N ALA A 51 -9.21 13.51 15.18
CA ALA A 51 -9.72 14.87 14.97
C ALA A 51 -8.64 15.89 14.55
N HIS A 52 -7.65 15.48 13.74
CA HIS A 52 -6.58 16.37 13.29
C HIS A 52 -7.16 17.65 12.62
N PRO A 53 -6.81 18.87 13.09
CA PRO A 53 -7.49 20.11 12.67
C PRO A 53 -7.55 20.33 11.16
N HIS A 54 -6.47 20.00 10.44
CA HIS A 54 -6.43 20.11 8.99
C HIS A 54 -7.41 19.15 8.29
N LEU A 55 -7.57 17.92 8.80
CA LEU A 55 -8.48 16.93 8.21
C LEU A 55 -9.94 17.30 8.49
N VAL A 56 -10.23 17.76 9.71
CA VAL A 56 -11.56 18.24 10.09
C VAL A 56 -11.97 19.42 9.21
N ALA A 57 -11.09 20.42 9.06
CA ALA A 57 -11.36 21.58 8.21
C ALA A 57 -11.58 21.18 6.74
N ALA A 58 -10.72 20.34 6.17
CA ALA A 58 -10.85 19.89 4.78
C ALA A 58 -12.14 19.09 4.53
N LEU A 59 -12.53 18.22 5.48
CA LEU A 59 -13.77 17.45 5.40
C LEU A 59 -14.99 18.37 5.50
N THR A 60 -15.02 19.26 6.50
CA THR A 60 -16.14 20.18 6.71
C THR A 60 -16.33 21.14 5.53
N GLU A 61 -15.24 21.71 5.00
CA GLU A 61 -15.29 22.58 3.83
C GLU A 61 -15.89 21.84 2.63
N GLN A 62 -15.37 20.67 2.28
CA GLN A 62 -15.85 19.91 1.12
C GLN A 62 -17.29 19.43 1.32
N ALA A 63 -17.63 18.89 2.49
CA ALA A 63 -18.97 18.42 2.80
C ALA A 63 -20.01 19.55 2.76
N SER A 64 -19.64 20.77 3.15
CA SER A 64 -20.56 21.91 3.03
C SER A 64 -20.83 22.33 1.59
N ARG A 65 -19.98 21.91 0.63
CA ARG A 65 -20.05 22.27 -0.79
C ARG A 65 -20.69 21.19 -1.65
N LEU A 66 -20.17 19.95 -1.57
CA LEU A 66 -20.60 18.83 -2.40
C LEU A 66 -20.08 17.49 -1.82
N TRP A 67 -20.98 16.53 -1.65
CA TRP A 67 -20.65 15.20 -1.12
C TRP A 67 -20.32 14.18 -2.21
N HIS A 68 -21.21 14.05 -3.18
CA HIS A 68 -21.13 12.99 -4.17
C HIS A 68 -21.69 13.43 -5.51
N VAL A 69 -20.94 13.08 -6.54
CA VAL A 69 -21.41 12.94 -7.92
C VAL A 69 -20.95 11.57 -8.41
N SER A 70 -21.69 11.00 -9.35
CA SER A 70 -21.26 9.74 -9.96
C SER A 70 -19.97 9.95 -10.77
N ASN A 71 -19.32 8.84 -11.11
CA ASN A 71 -18.16 8.85 -12.00
C ASN A 71 -18.50 9.27 -13.45
N LEU A 72 -19.75 9.64 -13.75
CA LEU A 72 -20.15 10.23 -15.04
C LEU A 72 -19.64 11.66 -15.19
N TYR A 73 -19.31 12.32 -14.08
CA TYR A 73 -18.84 13.70 -14.07
C TYR A 73 -17.38 13.79 -13.62
N ARG A 74 -16.72 14.88 -13.99
CA ARG A 74 -15.36 15.17 -13.57
C ARG A 74 -15.34 15.59 -12.09
N ILE A 75 -14.38 15.06 -11.33
CA ILE A 75 -14.18 15.35 -9.91
C ILE A 75 -12.78 15.99 -9.74
N PRO A 76 -12.68 17.34 -9.73
CA PRO A 76 -11.40 18.05 -9.70
C PRO A 76 -10.50 17.68 -8.51
N GLU A 77 -11.09 17.48 -7.32
CA GLU A 77 -10.35 17.11 -6.11
C GLU A 77 -9.73 15.72 -6.23
N GLY A 78 -10.44 14.79 -6.89
CA GLY A 78 -9.96 13.45 -7.19
C GLY A 78 -8.78 13.46 -8.16
N GLU A 79 -8.86 14.26 -9.23
CA GLU A 79 -7.74 14.45 -10.16
C GLU A 79 -6.53 15.09 -9.49
N ARG A 80 -6.75 16.10 -8.63
CA ARG A 80 -5.67 16.73 -7.86
C ARG A 80 -4.96 15.75 -6.95
N LEU A 81 -5.72 14.89 -6.25
CA LEU A 81 -5.14 13.83 -5.41
C LEU A 81 -4.36 12.81 -6.26
N ALA A 82 -4.93 12.36 -7.37
CA ALA A 82 -4.27 11.42 -8.28
C ALA A 82 -2.94 11.97 -8.80
N ALA A 83 -2.92 13.24 -9.25
CA ALA A 83 -1.69 13.90 -9.71
C ALA A 83 -0.60 13.94 -8.62
N ARG A 84 -0.97 14.25 -7.37
CA ARG A 84 -0.03 14.25 -6.24
C ARG A 84 0.54 12.85 -5.96
N LEU A 85 -0.30 11.82 -6.01
CA LEU A 85 0.15 10.43 -5.81
C LEU A 85 1.12 10.00 -6.91
N VAL A 86 0.81 10.33 -8.16
CA VAL A 86 1.67 9.99 -9.31
C VAL A 86 3.00 10.72 -9.25
N ALA A 87 3.01 11.99 -8.83
CA ALA A 87 4.23 12.75 -8.65
C ALA A 87 5.11 12.20 -7.50
N ALA A 88 4.50 11.60 -6.48
CA ALA A 88 5.19 11.10 -5.28
C ALA A 88 5.51 9.60 -5.31
N THR A 89 5.10 8.87 -6.36
CA THR A 89 5.23 7.40 -6.40
C THR A 89 5.60 6.90 -7.79
N PHE A 90 5.96 5.61 -7.89
CA PHE A 90 6.18 4.94 -9.17
C PHE A 90 4.87 4.47 -9.85
N ALA A 91 3.80 5.29 -9.82
CA ALA A 91 2.49 4.92 -10.37
C ALA A 91 2.33 5.31 -11.86
N ASP A 92 2.23 4.32 -12.75
CA ASP A 92 1.88 4.57 -14.16
C ASP A 92 0.36 4.86 -14.30
N VAL A 93 -0.02 6.06 -14.76
CA VAL A 93 -1.43 6.50 -14.90
C VAL A 93 -2.06 5.98 -16.18
N ALA A 94 -3.27 5.40 -16.10
CA ALA A 94 -4.03 4.90 -17.26
C ALA A 94 -3.29 3.89 -18.15
N VAL A 95 -2.16 3.37 -17.67
CA VAL A 95 -1.38 2.33 -18.32
C VAL A 95 -1.80 1.01 -17.68
N SER A 96 -2.61 0.24 -18.40
CA SER A 96 -2.73 -1.18 -18.06
C SER A 96 -1.34 -1.81 -18.14
N GLY A 97 -1.07 -2.83 -17.32
CA GLY A 97 0.14 -3.65 -17.44
C GLY A 97 0.27 -4.37 -18.80
N ARG A 98 -0.56 -4.04 -19.81
CA ARG A 98 -0.51 -4.53 -21.18
C ARG A 98 0.24 -3.59 -22.13
N HIS A 99 0.24 -2.27 -21.91
CA HIS A 99 0.85 -1.30 -22.85
C HIS A 99 2.37 -1.20 -22.71
N GLN A 100 3.08 -1.09 -23.84
CA GLN A 100 4.52 -0.76 -23.86
C GLN A 100 4.69 0.73 -23.53
N GLY A 101 5.69 1.06 -22.70
CA GLY A 101 5.93 2.43 -22.20
C GLY A 101 5.45 2.63 -20.76
N ARG A 102 6.17 2.07 -19.78
CA ARG A 102 5.94 2.25 -18.34
C ARG A 102 6.98 3.21 -17.76
N PRO A 103 6.78 4.53 -17.86
CA PRO A 103 7.77 5.51 -17.42
C PRO A 103 8.11 5.38 -15.94
N GLN A 104 7.16 4.97 -15.10
CA GLN A 104 7.40 4.80 -13.68
C GLN A 104 8.07 3.48 -13.33
N LEU A 105 7.83 2.41 -14.09
CA LEU A 105 8.68 1.23 -13.98
C LEU A 105 10.13 1.57 -14.34
N ALA A 106 10.34 2.36 -15.41
CA ALA A 106 11.68 2.81 -15.77
C ALA A 106 12.31 3.70 -14.67
N ALA A 107 11.51 4.56 -14.02
CA ALA A 107 11.95 5.35 -12.87
C ALA A 107 12.32 4.46 -11.67
N LEU A 108 11.52 3.43 -11.36
CA LEU A 108 11.82 2.44 -10.34
C LEU A 108 13.14 1.71 -10.62
N MET A 109 13.35 1.26 -11.86
CA MET A 109 14.62 0.62 -12.25
C MET A 109 15.81 1.59 -12.11
N ARG A 110 15.64 2.88 -12.41
CA ARG A 110 16.69 3.90 -12.17
C ARG A 110 16.97 4.09 -10.68
N ALA A 111 15.94 4.22 -9.84
CA ALA A 111 16.10 4.33 -8.39
C ALA A 111 16.83 3.11 -7.79
N ALA A 112 16.52 1.91 -8.29
CA ALA A 112 17.25 0.69 -7.94
C ALA A 112 18.74 0.78 -8.33
N ARG A 113 19.06 1.20 -9.56
CA ARG A 113 20.44 1.39 -10.04
C ARG A 113 21.20 2.45 -9.25
N GLN A 114 20.50 3.49 -8.78
CA GLN A 114 21.04 4.56 -7.94
C GLN A 114 21.15 4.18 -6.47
N ARG A 115 20.76 2.95 -6.09
CA ARG A 115 20.75 2.42 -4.72
C ARG A 115 19.88 3.24 -3.75
N GLU A 116 18.85 3.89 -4.27
CA GLU A 116 17.86 4.63 -3.46
C GLU A 116 16.85 3.69 -2.81
N ILE A 117 16.66 2.50 -3.40
CA ILE A 117 15.77 1.45 -2.88
C ILE A 117 16.54 0.15 -2.67
N GLY A 118 16.32 -0.47 -1.51
CA GLY A 118 16.89 -1.79 -1.17
C GLY A 118 15.90 -2.95 -1.34
N CYS A 119 14.63 -2.67 -1.64
CA CYS A 119 13.60 -3.69 -1.80
C CYS A 119 12.52 -3.25 -2.81
N VAL A 120 12.09 -4.18 -3.66
CA VAL A 120 10.92 -4.07 -4.52
C VAL A 120 9.89 -5.09 -4.06
N LEU A 121 8.75 -4.61 -3.54
CA LEU A 121 7.64 -5.45 -3.10
C LEU A 121 6.47 -5.31 -4.07
N VAL A 122 5.93 -6.45 -4.49
CA VAL A 122 4.78 -6.52 -5.40
C VAL A 122 3.74 -7.49 -4.85
N TRP A 123 2.46 -7.25 -5.14
CA TRP A 123 1.41 -8.19 -4.76
C TRP A 123 1.52 -9.51 -5.54
N LYS A 124 1.79 -9.43 -6.85
CA LYS A 124 1.94 -10.57 -7.76
C LYS A 124 2.86 -10.21 -8.93
N PHE A 125 3.59 -11.17 -9.50
CA PHE A 125 4.52 -10.92 -10.61
C PHE A 125 3.88 -10.29 -11.85
N ASP A 126 2.63 -10.64 -12.18
CA ASP A 126 1.92 -10.09 -13.34
C ASP A 126 1.66 -8.58 -13.24
N ARG A 127 1.78 -8.00 -12.04
CA ARG A 127 1.73 -6.54 -11.80
C ARG A 127 3.07 -5.85 -12.08
N PHE A 128 4.16 -6.61 -12.08
CA PHE A 128 5.52 -6.13 -12.28
C PHE A 128 6.04 -6.42 -13.69
N ALA A 129 6.08 -7.70 -14.05
CA ALA A 129 6.59 -8.18 -15.33
C ALA A 129 5.46 -8.69 -16.23
N ARG A 130 5.64 -8.52 -17.55
CA ARG A 130 4.63 -8.84 -18.58
C ARG A 130 4.95 -10.11 -19.35
N SER A 131 6.12 -10.69 -19.10
CA SER A 131 6.59 -11.96 -19.64
C SER A 131 7.56 -12.57 -18.65
N THR A 132 7.73 -13.88 -18.71
CA THR A 132 8.74 -14.59 -17.91
C THR A 132 10.12 -13.98 -18.16
N ARG A 133 10.48 -13.72 -19.41
CA ARG A 133 11.76 -13.08 -19.76
C ARG A 133 11.98 -11.75 -19.04
N HIS A 134 11.00 -10.85 -19.07
CA HIS A 134 11.13 -9.55 -18.40
C HIS A 134 11.25 -9.69 -16.88
N LEU A 135 10.56 -10.68 -16.28
CA LEU A 135 10.72 -10.99 -14.86
C LEU A 135 12.14 -11.46 -14.56
N LEU A 136 12.67 -12.39 -15.35
CA LEU A 136 14.01 -12.93 -15.16
C LEU A 136 15.10 -11.86 -15.32
N GLU A 137 14.99 -11.01 -16.34
CA GLU A 137 15.91 -9.90 -16.58
C GLU A 137 15.93 -8.92 -15.39
N ALA A 138 14.74 -8.53 -14.90
CA ALA A 138 14.64 -7.62 -13.76
C ALA A 138 15.12 -8.25 -12.45
N LEU A 139 14.79 -9.53 -12.19
CA LEU A 139 15.27 -10.23 -11.01
C LEU A 139 16.80 -10.37 -11.02
N ALA A 140 17.40 -10.71 -12.16
CA ALA A 140 18.86 -10.79 -12.30
C ALA A 140 19.53 -9.42 -12.08
N GLU A 141 18.92 -8.35 -12.60
CA GLU A 141 19.39 -6.99 -12.35
C GLU A 141 19.30 -6.62 -10.87
N PHE A 142 18.18 -6.93 -10.19
CA PHE A 142 18.03 -6.69 -8.77
C PHE A 142 19.04 -7.47 -7.92
N ASP A 143 19.30 -8.74 -8.24
CA ASP A 143 20.32 -9.54 -7.57
C ASP A 143 21.72 -8.90 -7.69
N TYR A 144 22.09 -8.48 -8.91
CA TYR A 144 23.35 -7.77 -9.16
C TYR A 144 23.46 -6.45 -8.37
N LEU A 145 22.35 -5.72 -8.24
CA LEU A 145 22.30 -4.45 -7.49
C LEU A 145 22.19 -4.64 -5.96
N GLY A 146 21.93 -5.87 -5.50
CA GLY A 146 21.66 -6.16 -4.09
C GLY A 146 20.26 -5.70 -3.63
N VAL A 147 19.31 -5.56 -4.54
CA VAL A 147 17.93 -5.16 -4.27
C VAL A 147 17.09 -6.41 -4.01
N ARG A 148 16.46 -6.49 -2.84
CA ARG A 148 15.54 -7.59 -2.50
C ARG A 148 14.27 -7.49 -3.35
N PHE A 149 13.74 -8.61 -3.81
CA PHE A 149 12.46 -8.67 -4.51
C PHE A 149 11.50 -9.58 -3.74
N VAL A 150 10.29 -9.09 -3.48
CA VAL A 150 9.25 -9.84 -2.77
C VAL A 150 7.96 -9.83 -3.58
N SER A 151 7.40 -11.01 -3.84
CA SER A 151 6.02 -11.18 -4.32
C SER A 151 5.17 -11.84 -3.24
N VAL A 152 4.13 -11.14 -2.77
CA VAL A 152 3.31 -11.58 -1.63
C VAL A 152 2.42 -12.77 -2.01
N GLN A 153 1.66 -12.67 -3.10
CA GLN A 153 0.73 -13.71 -3.53
C GLN A 153 1.46 -14.95 -4.04
N ASP A 154 2.60 -14.75 -4.71
CA ASP A 154 3.42 -15.86 -5.22
C ASP A 154 4.34 -16.46 -4.12
N GLN A 155 4.31 -15.90 -2.90
CA GLN A 155 5.14 -16.31 -1.75
C GLN A 155 6.65 -16.38 -2.06
N ILE A 156 7.14 -15.45 -2.88
CA ILE A 156 8.53 -15.42 -3.29
C ILE A 156 9.24 -14.26 -2.61
N ASP A 157 10.35 -14.60 -1.99
CA ASP A 157 11.28 -13.65 -1.40
C ASP A 157 12.70 -14.04 -1.84
N THR A 158 13.36 -13.16 -2.57
CA THR A 158 14.71 -13.43 -3.06
C THR A 158 15.76 -13.54 -1.96
N ALA A 159 15.48 -13.02 -0.77
CA ALA A 159 16.34 -13.21 0.40
C ALA A 159 16.16 -14.59 1.07
N SER A 160 15.13 -15.35 0.70
CA SER A 160 14.89 -16.69 1.26
C SER A 160 15.80 -17.76 0.64
N PRO A 161 16.02 -18.91 1.31
CA PRO A 161 16.76 -20.04 0.73
C PRO A 161 16.20 -20.52 -0.61
N MET A 162 14.86 -20.57 -0.75
CA MET A 162 14.19 -20.93 -1.99
C MET A 162 14.39 -19.87 -3.09
N GLY A 163 14.34 -18.58 -2.73
CA GLY A 163 14.61 -17.48 -3.65
C GLY A 163 16.02 -17.51 -4.22
N ARG A 164 17.02 -17.81 -3.39
CA ARG A 164 18.41 -18.01 -3.84
C ARG A 164 18.54 -19.22 -4.78
N ALA A 165 17.88 -20.33 -4.47
CA ALA A 165 17.89 -21.51 -5.34
C ALA A 165 17.26 -21.21 -6.72
N MET A 166 16.17 -20.43 -6.75
CA MET A 166 15.54 -19.98 -7.98
C MET A 166 16.51 -19.16 -8.85
N PHE A 167 17.33 -18.29 -8.26
CA PHE A 167 18.36 -17.55 -8.99
C PHE A 167 19.44 -18.42 -9.60
N THR A 168 19.90 -19.46 -8.89
CA THR A 168 20.86 -20.42 -9.44
C THR A 168 20.30 -21.12 -10.69
N ILE A 169 19.02 -21.52 -10.65
CA ILE A 169 18.34 -22.15 -11.80
C ILE A 169 18.21 -21.17 -12.96
N ILE A 170 17.77 -19.93 -12.69
CA ILE A 170 17.62 -18.88 -13.71
C ILE A 170 18.97 -18.57 -14.37
N GLY A 171 20.03 -18.42 -13.57
CA GLY A 171 21.39 -18.19 -14.06
C GLY A 171 21.86 -19.31 -14.99
N ALA A 172 21.67 -20.56 -14.57
CA ALA A 172 22.00 -21.73 -15.38
C ALA A 172 21.20 -21.78 -16.71
N MET A 173 19.90 -21.47 -16.68
CA MET A 173 19.07 -21.39 -17.90
C MET A 173 19.48 -20.23 -18.82
N ALA A 174 19.88 -19.09 -18.26
CA ALA A 174 20.35 -17.94 -19.02
C ALA A 174 21.71 -18.16 -19.68
N GLU A 175 22.56 -19.03 -19.13
CA GLU A 175 23.79 -19.49 -19.81
C GLU A 175 23.50 -20.45 -20.97
N LEU A 176 22.51 -21.34 -20.82
CA LEU A 176 22.12 -22.30 -21.86
C LEU A 176 21.47 -21.65 -23.09
N SER A 177 20.76 -20.53 -22.91
CA SER A 177 20.08 -19.80 -24.00
C SER A 177 20.97 -18.82 -24.77
N ARG A 178 22.26 -18.71 -24.41
CA ARG A 178 23.29 -17.92 -25.12
C ARG A 178 24.08 -18.72 -26.17
N ARG A 179 23.65 -19.95 -26.46
CA ARG A 179 24.20 -20.82 -27.51
C ARG A 179 23.25 -20.94 -28.71
#